data_AF-A0A183JKR5-F1
#
_entry.id   AF-A0A183JKR5-F1
#
_cell.length_a   1.000
_cell.length_b   1.000
_cell.length_c   1.000
_cell.angle_alpha   90.00
_cell.angle_beta   90.00
_cell.angle_gamma   90.00
#
_symmetry.space_group_name_H-M   'P 1'
#
loop_
_entity.id
_entity.type
_entity.pdbx_description
1 polymer ?
#
loop_
_entity_poly.entity_id
_entity_poly.type
_entity_poly.pdbx_seq_one_letter_code
_entity_poly.pdbx_strand_id
1 'polypeptide(L)'
;MFILLVFFIAILIARIKIMAGQLPHFTEFDNPASHAPPLTRRLTHLYLVPVNLGLLIFPSNLCADWTLGSLKLIQGWADPRNILTLMAFSFILLLVFITVNWKTPLHQGRAVCMALSLMIFPFIPASNLFFPVGFVVAERVLYTPSLGFCLLIGLGFENLIGLKFVQTNTMTSSKSSEVKKVCR
;
A
#
# COMPACT_ATOMS: atom_id res chain seq x y z
N MET A 1 -1.24 10.39 26.03
CA MET A 1 -2.24 9.85 25.09
C MET A 1 -3.48 10.74 24.99
N PHE A 2 -4.11 11.15 26.09
CA PHE A 2 -5.27 12.08 26.09
C PHE A 2 -5.01 13.43 25.42
N ILE A 3 -3.86 14.07 25.68
CA ILE A 3 -3.50 15.38 25.08
C ILE A 3 -3.46 15.28 23.54
N LEU A 4 -2.86 14.21 23.00
CA LEU A 4 -2.81 13.98 21.55
C LEU A 4 -4.19 13.76 20.95
N LEU A 5 -5.05 13.03 21.68
CA LEU A 5 -6.43 12.76 21.24
C LEU A 5 -7.26 14.05 21.21
N VAL A 6 -7.14 14.90 22.22
CA VAL A 6 -7.80 16.23 22.26
C VAL A 6 -7.30 17.11 21.12
N PHE A 7 -5.99 17.15 20.88
CA PHE A 7 -5.41 17.95 19.80
C PHE A 7 -5.84 17.44 18.42
N PHE A 8 -5.85 16.12 18.22
CA PHE A 8 -6.33 15.48 16.99
C PHE A 8 -7.79 15.84 16.70
N ILE A 9 -8.68 15.71 17.70
CA ILE A 9 -10.09 16.06 17.56
C ILE A 9 -10.25 17.55 17.25
N ALA A 10 -9.48 18.42 17.93
CA ALA A 10 -9.52 19.86 17.68
C ALA A 10 -9.14 20.22 16.24
N ILE A 11 -8.05 19.62 15.71
CA ILE A 11 -7.63 19.79 14.31
C ILE A 11 -8.70 19.26 13.34
N LEU A 12 -9.32 18.12 13.64
CA LEU A 12 -10.36 17.53 12.80
C LEU A 12 -11.59 18.44 12.70
N ILE A 13 -12.05 18.98 13.82
CA ILE A 13 -13.15 19.95 13.87
C ILE A 13 -12.79 21.22 13.11
N ALA A 14 -11.57 21.75 13.31
CA ALA A 14 -11.10 22.93 12.59
C ALA A 14 -11.09 22.68 11.07
N ARG A 15 -10.58 21.53 10.63
CA ARG A 15 -10.54 21.12 9.22
C ARG A 15 -11.94 21.01 8.61
N ILE A 16 -12.90 20.41 9.30
CA ILE A 16 -14.29 20.28 8.82
C ILE A 16 -14.94 21.66 8.69
N LYS A 17 -14.73 22.55 9.68
CA LYS A 17 -15.25 23.92 9.65
C LYS A 17 -14.67 24.73 8.48
N ILE A 18 -13.36 24.61 8.23
CA ILE A 18 -12.69 25.28 7.11
C ILE A 18 -13.21 24.75 5.77
N MET A 19 -13.45 23.44 5.65
CA MET A 19 -13.94 22.81 4.41
C MET A 19 -15.47 22.91 4.22
N ALA A 20 -16.17 23.65 5.09
CA ALA A 20 -17.62 23.83 5.04
C ALA A 20 -18.43 22.52 4.91
N GLY A 21 -17.86 21.40 5.38
CA GLY A 21 -18.46 20.07 5.26
C GLY A 21 -18.62 19.52 3.83
N GLN A 22 -18.06 20.18 2.80
CA GLN A 22 -18.14 19.69 1.42
C GLN A 22 -16.96 18.76 1.10
N LEU A 23 -17.23 17.71 0.33
CA LEU A 23 -16.14 16.92 -0.25
C LEU A 23 -15.40 17.78 -1.28
N PRO A 24 -14.07 17.67 -1.37
CA PRO A 24 -13.31 18.37 -2.39
C PRO A 24 -13.83 17.99 -3.78
N HIS A 25 -14.24 18.99 -4.55
CA HIS A 25 -14.62 18.80 -5.95
C HIS A 25 -13.34 18.74 -6.77
N PHE A 26 -13.09 17.59 -7.38
CA PHE A 26 -11.97 17.40 -8.31
C PHE A 26 -12.41 17.74 -9.72
N THR A 27 -11.53 18.38 -10.50
CA THR A 27 -11.82 18.73 -11.90
C THR A 27 -11.37 17.62 -12.85
N GLU A 28 -11.83 17.67 -14.11
CA GLU A 28 -11.36 16.75 -15.16
C GLU A 28 -9.86 16.87 -15.43
N PHE A 29 -9.27 18.05 -15.18
CA PHE A 29 -7.84 18.29 -15.29
C PHE A 29 -7.03 17.49 -14.27
N ASP A 30 -7.57 17.35 -13.05
CA ASP A 30 -6.93 16.64 -11.94
C ASP A 30 -7.02 15.12 -12.13
N ASN A 31 -8.22 14.63 -12.45
CA ASN A 31 -8.48 13.23 -12.64
C ASN A 31 -9.47 13.00 -13.81
N PRO A 32 -8.98 12.83 -15.05
CA PRO A 32 -9.85 12.56 -16.19
C PRO A 32 -10.51 11.18 -16.08
N ALA A 33 -9.93 10.23 -15.34
CA ALA A 33 -10.49 8.89 -15.17
C ALA A 33 -11.77 8.89 -14.31
N SER A 34 -11.87 9.77 -13.31
CA SER A 34 -13.05 9.84 -12.44
C SER A 34 -14.30 10.39 -13.12
N HIS A 35 -14.11 11.21 -14.16
CA HIS A 35 -15.16 11.88 -14.94
C HIS A 35 -15.61 11.09 -16.18
N ALA A 36 -14.89 10.02 -16.53
CA ALA A 36 -15.22 9.15 -17.66
C ALA A 36 -16.49 8.31 -17.43
N PRO A 37 -17.06 7.72 -18.51
CA PRO A 37 -18.19 6.79 -18.42
C PRO A 37 -17.92 5.66 -17.41
N PRO A 38 -18.96 5.09 -16.78
CA PRO A 38 -18.81 4.19 -15.63
C PRO A 38 -17.94 2.96 -15.91
N LEU A 39 -18.00 2.43 -17.14
CA LEU A 39 -17.21 1.29 -17.58
C LEU A 39 -15.74 1.64 -17.77
N THR A 40 -15.44 2.70 -18.54
CA THR A 40 -14.10 3.26 -18.75
C THR A 40 -13.44 3.64 -17.43
N ARG A 41 -14.19 4.28 -16.54
CA ARG A 41 -13.75 4.64 -15.19
C ARG A 41 -13.32 3.42 -14.39
N ARG A 42 -14.16 2.39 -14.29
CA ARG A 42 -13.87 1.19 -13.50
C ARG A 42 -12.69 0.40 -14.07
N LEU A 43 -12.64 0.22 -15.39
CA LEU A 43 -11.53 -0.47 -16.04
C LEU A 43 -10.21 0.29 -15.85
N THR A 44 -10.25 1.62 -16.00
CA THR A 44 -9.07 2.47 -15.77
C THR A 44 -8.62 2.34 -14.31
N HIS A 45 -9.52 2.46 -13.33
CA HIS A 45 -9.20 2.30 -11.90
C HIS A 45 -8.58 0.93 -11.58
N LEU A 46 -9.05 -0.15 -12.20
CA LEU A 46 -8.42 -1.46 -12.06
C LEU A 46 -7.05 -1.53 -12.72
N TYR A 47 -6.82 -0.79 -13.80
CA TYR A 47 -5.53 -0.67 -14.48
C TYR A 47 -4.52 0.22 -13.75
N LEU A 48 -4.97 1.12 -12.89
CA LEU A 48 -4.06 1.84 -12.01
C LEU A 48 -3.30 0.89 -11.06
N VAL A 49 -3.90 -0.22 -10.64
CA VAL A 49 -3.26 -1.21 -9.75
C VAL A 49 -1.96 -1.79 -10.35
N PRO A 50 -1.95 -2.39 -11.56
CA PRO A 50 -0.72 -2.87 -12.17
C PRO A 50 0.26 -1.75 -12.53
N VAL A 51 -0.20 -0.53 -12.85
CA VAL A 51 0.72 0.60 -13.10
C VAL A 51 1.49 0.93 -11.82
N ASN A 52 0.79 0.98 -10.68
CA ASN A 52 1.39 1.21 -9.37
C ASN A 52 2.33 0.07 -8.95
N LEU A 53 1.97 -1.19 -9.23
CA LEU A 53 2.87 -2.33 -9.02
C LEU A 53 4.08 -2.32 -9.95
N GLY A 54 3.89 -1.91 -11.20
CA GLY A 54 4.97 -1.74 -12.17
C GLY A 54 5.99 -0.71 -11.70
N LEU A 55 5.52 0.41 -11.14
CA LEU A 55 6.37 1.45 -10.53
C LEU A 55 7.15 0.93 -9.29
N LEU A 56 6.57 0.01 -8.51
CA LEU A 56 7.26 -0.64 -7.38
C LEU A 56 8.38 -1.57 -7.83
N ILE A 57 8.20 -2.27 -8.96
CA ILE A 57 9.19 -3.21 -9.51
C ILE A 57 10.26 -2.45 -10.31
N PHE A 58 9.85 -1.46 -11.10
CA PHE A 58 10.70 -0.68 -11.99
C PHE A 58 10.39 0.82 -11.85
N PRO A 59 11.15 1.55 -11.02
CA PRO A 59 10.94 2.98 -10.79
C PRO A 59 11.49 3.80 -11.96
N SER A 60 10.73 3.91 -13.04
CA SER A 60 11.06 4.78 -14.18
C SER A 60 9.97 5.81 -14.42
N ASN A 61 10.36 7.00 -14.88
CA ASN A 61 9.46 8.13 -15.16
C ASN A 61 8.58 8.54 -13.96
N LEU A 62 9.16 8.64 -12.77
CA LEU A 62 8.44 9.10 -11.58
C LEU A 62 8.05 10.58 -11.72
N CYS A 63 6.83 10.90 -11.26
CA CYS A 63 6.29 12.25 -11.21
C CYS A 63 5.51 12.42 -9.90
N ALA A 64 5.54 13.63 -9.35
CA ALA A 64 4.87 13.96 -8.09
C ALA A 64 3.36 13.61 -8.13
N ASP A 65 2.68 14.02 -9.19
CA ASP A 65 1.28 13.70 -9.47
C ASP A 65 1.10 13.52 -10.99
N TRP A 66 0.53 12.41 -11.43
CA TRP A 66 0.21 12.15 -12.83
C TRP A 66 -1.17 12.72 -13.15
N THR A 67 -1.21 13.91 -13.75
CA THR A 67 -2.44 14.63 -14.12
C THR A 67 -2.55 14.83 -15.64
N LEU A 68 -3.55 15.57 -16.13
CA LEU A 68 -3.66 16.04 -17.53
C LEU A 68 -3.70 14.94 -18.60
N GLY A 69 -4.23 13.75 -18.27
CA GLY A 69 -4.33 12.67 -19.25
C GLY A 69 -3.00 12.01 -19.60
N SER A 70 -1.98 12.14 -18.72
CA SER A 70 -0.71 11.42 -18.84
C SER A 70 -0.89 9.92 -19.05
N LEU A 71 -1.95 9.35 -18.48
CA LEU A 71 -2.38 7.97 -18.72
C LEU A 71 -3.62 7.95 -19.63
N LYS A 72 -3.48 7.30 -20.80
CA LYS A 72 -4.60 7.06 -21.71
C LYS A 72 -5.63 6.14 -21.04
N LEU A 73 -6.89 6.57 -21.01
CA LEU A 73 -8.00 5.82 -20.43
C LEU A 73 -8.29 4.55 -21.23
N ILE A 74 -8.80 3.53 -20.53
CA ILE A 74 -9.20 2.25 -21.14
C ILE A 74 -10.62 2.40 -21.68
N GLN A 75 -10.80 2.24 -22.99
CA GLN A 75 -12.08 2.50 -23.66
C GLN A 75 -12.93 1.24 -23.82
N GLY A 76 -12.39 0.04 -23.56
CA GLY A 76 -13.19 -1.17 -23.56
C GLY A 76 -12.52 -2.42 -22.98
N TRP A 77 -13.25 -3.52 -23.02
CA TRP A 77 -12.78 -4.83 -22.53
C TRP A 77 -11.69 -5.45 -23.42
N ALA A 78 -11.71 -5.13 -24.71
CA ALA A 78 -10.76 -5.64 -25.70
C ALA A 78 -9.39 -4.93 -25.67
N ASP A 79 -9.19 -3.96 -24.77
CA ASP A 79 -7.90 -3.31 -24.63
C ASP A 79 -6.85 -4.29 -24.08
N PRO A 80 -5.68 -4.44 -24.72
CA PRO A 80 -4.64 -5.38 -24.30
C PRO A 80 -4.09 -5.08 -22.90
N ARG A 81 -4.29 -3.84 -22.43
CA ARG A 81 -3.90 -3.39 -21.09
C ARG A 81 -4.66 -4.12 -19.97
N ASN A 82 -5.84 -4.66 -20.26
CA ASN A 82 -6.60 -5.48 -19.31
C ASN A 82 -5.89 -6.82 -19.00
N ILE A 83 -4.98 -7.27 -19.87
CA ILE A 83 -4.13 -8.44 -19.56
C ILE A 83 -3.21 -8.12 -18.37
N LEU A 84 -2.69 -6.89 -18.30
CA LEU A 84 -1.83 -6.47 -17.21
C LEU A 84 -2.59 -6.38 -15.88
N THR A 85 -3.86 -5.99 -15.91
CA THR A 85 -4.71 -5.99 -14.70
C THR A 85 -4.92 -7.40 -14.19
N LEU A 86 -5.29 -8.33 -15.08
CA LEU A 86 -5.43 -9.75 -14.74
C LEU A 86 -4.13 -10.33 -14.18
N MET A 87 -3.00 -10.08 -14.83
CA MET A 87 -1.69 -10.57 -14.38
C MET A 87 -1.34 -10.04 -12.98
N ALA A 88 -1.58 -8.76 -12.71
CA ALA A 88 -1.32 -8.18 -11.39
C ALA A 88 -2.22 -8.77 -10.30
N PHE A 89 -3.53 -8.89 -10.54
CA PHE A 89 -4.44 -9.50 -9.56
C PHE A 89 -4.10 -10.98 -9.32
N SER A 90 -3.76 -11.73 -10.39
CA SER A 90 -3.30 -13.12 -10.26
C SER A 90 -2.00 -13.21 -9.45
N PHE A 91 -1.05 -12.29 -9.64
CA PHE A 91 0.19 -12.24 -8.87
C PHE A 91 -0.07 -11.97 -7.38
N ILE A 92 -0.92 -10.99 -7.05
CA ILE A 92 -1.29 -10.69 -5.65
C ILE A 92 -2.00 -11.90 -5.02
N LEU A 93 -2.96 -12.51 -5.72
CA LEU A 93 -3.68 -13.69 -5.23
C LEU A 93 -2.75 -14.88 -5.04
N LEU A 94 -1.81 -15.09 -5.96
CA LEU A 94 -0.79 -16.12 -5.84
C LEU A 94 0.07 -15.87 -4.59
N LEU A 95 0.55 -14.64 -4.37
CA LEU A 95 1.30 -14.30 -3.16
C LEU A 95 0.49 -14.59 -1.90
N VAL A 96 -0.77 -14.15 -1.84
CA VAL A 96 -1.64 -14.44 -0.69
C VAL A 96 -1.81 -15.96 -0.51
N PHE A 97 -2.10 -16.69 -1.58
CA PHE A 97 -2.28 -18.15 -1.54
C PHE A 97 -1.02 -18.86 -1.05
N ILE A 98 0.14 -18.48 -1.57
CA ILE A 98 1.46 -18.95 -1.14
C ILE A 98 1.64 -18.75 0.36
N THR A 99 1.33 -17.57 0.87
CA THR A 99 1.51 -17.24 2.29
C THR A 99 0.56 -17.99 3.22
N VAL A 100 -0.64 -18.33 2.74
CA VAL A 100 -1.66 -19.08 3.51
C VAL A 100 -1.43 -20.59 3.46
N ASN A 101 -0.95 -21.14 2.34
CA ASN A 101 -0.82 -22.59 2.13
C ASN A 101 0.54 -23.15 2.50
N TRP A 102 1.62 -22.36 2.42
CA TRP A 102 2.87 -22.80 3.02
C TRP A 102 2.63 -22.94 4.53
N LYS A 103 2.96 -24.11 5.09
CA LYS A 103 3.01 -24.35 6.54
C LYS A 103 4.08 -23.46 7.17
N THR A 104 3.85 -22.15 7.18
CA THR A 104 4.77 -21.18 7.72
C THR A 104 4.72 -21.28 9.24
N PRO A 105 5.87 -21.25 9.93
CA PRO A 105 5.88 -21.14 11.37
C PRO A 105 5.18 -19.84 11.76
N LEU A 106 4.39 -19.88 12.86
CA LEU A 106 3.55 -18.77 13.34
C LEU A 106 4.27 -17.40 13.36
N HIS A 107 5.57 -17.38 13.61
CA HIS A 107 6.37 -16.15 13.62
C HIS A 107 6.57 -15.54 12.22
N GLN A 108 6.90 -16.36 11.21
CA GLN A 108 7.07 -15.90 9.83
C GLN A 108 5.74 -15.52 9.19
N GLY A 109 4.67 -16.30 9.47
CA GLY A 109 3.31 -15.97 9.00
C GLY A 109 2.84 -14.59 9.49
N ARG A 110 3.14 -14.23 10.75
CA ARG A 110 2.83 -12.88 11.29
C ARG A 110 3.59 -11.79 10.55
N ALA A 111 4.89 -11.93 10.32
CA ALA A 111 5.69 -10.93 9.63
C ALA A 111 5.21 -10.70 8.18
N VAL A 112 4.84 -11.77 7.48
CA VAL A 112 4.27 -11.71 6.13
C VAL A 112 2.89 -11.05 6.12
N CYS A 113 1.99 -11.41 7.06
CA CYS A 113 0.70 -10.73 7.21
C CYS A 113 0.86 -9.24 7.54
N MET A 114 1.87 -8.87 8.33
CA MET A 114 2.22 -7.48 8.59
C MET A 114 2.71 -6.77 7.31
N ALA A 115 3.58 -7.40 6.52
CA ALA A 115 4.05 -6.86 5.24
C ALA A 115 2.89 -6.60 4.27
N LEU A 116 2.02 -7.60 4.08
CA LEU A 116 0.86 -7.52 3.20
C LEU A 116 -0.15 -6.48 3.67
N SER A 117 -0.43 -6.41 4.97
CA SER A 117 -1.35 -5.39 5.51
C SER A 117 -0.77 -3.98 5.35
N LEU A 118 0.54 -3.79 5.58
CA LEU A 118 1.23 -2.52 5.36
C LEU A 118 1.27 -2.12 3.88
N MET A 119 1.20 -3.08 2.95
CA MET A 119 1.10 -2.82 1.53
C MET A 119 -0.32 -2.48 1.08
N ILE A 120 -1.32 -3.27 1.49
CA ILE A 120 -2.70 -3.20 1.00
C ILE A 120 -3.47 -2.06 1.68
N PHE A 121 -3.34 -1.91 3.00
CA PHE A 121 -4.13 -0.96 3.77
C PHE A 121 -3.96 0.51 3.35
N PRO A 122 -2.73 1.04 3.16
CA PRO A 122 -2.56 2.41 2.66
C PRO A 122 -2.92 2.56 1.18
N PHE A 123 -2.87 1.47 0.40
CA PHE A 123 -3.14 1.50 -1.03
C PHE A 123 -4.64 1.54 -1.35
N ILE A 124 -5.49 0.88 -0.55
CA ILE A 124 -6.95 0.86 -0.72
C ILE A 124 -7.57 2.27 -0.83
N PRO A 125 -7.37 3.20 0.14
CA PRO A 125 -7.99 4.52 0.09
C PRO A 125 -7.46 5.36 -1.07
N ALA A 126 -6.23 5.12 -1.51
CA ALA A 126 -5.61 5.87 -2.60
C ALA A 126 -5.89 5.31 -4.00
N SER A 127 -6.41 4.09 -4.12
CA SER A 127 -6.65 3.40 -5.41
C SER A 127 -7.86 3.93 -6.18
N ASN A 128 -8.45 5.06 -5.78
CA ASN A 128 -9.65 5.64 -6.41
C ASN A 128 -10.87 4.68 -6.46
N LEU A 129 -10.87 3.59 -5.69
CA LEU A 129 -11.89 2.54 -5.78
C LEU A 129 -13.17 2.89 -5.01
N PHE A 130 -13.02 3.48 -3.82
CA PHE A 130 -14.13 3.85 -2.93
C PHE A 130 -14.48 5.34 -3.02
N PHE A 131 -13.47 6.20 -3.18
CA PHE A 131 -13.62 7.64 -3.27
C PHE A 131 -12.74 8.17 -4.40
N PRO A 132 -13.25 9.09 -5.24
CA PRO A 132 -12.42 9.75 -6.22
C PRO A 132 -11.41 10.65 -5.50
N VAL A 133 -10.15 10.54 -5.88
CA VAL A 133 -9.04 11.37 -5.42
C VAL A 133 -8.60 12.26 -6.59
N GLY A 134 -8.06 13.43 -6.28
CA GLY A 134 -7.63 14.44 -7.27
C GLY A 134 -6.36 14.10 -8.05
N PHE A 135 -5.95 12.84 -8.12
CA PHE A 135 -4.84 12.40 -8.96
C PHE A 135 -5.14 11.01 -9.50
N VAL A 136 -4.56 10.72 -10.67
CA VAL A 136 -4.61 9.38 -11.26
C VAL A 136 -3.60 8.50 -10.51
N VAL A 137 -2.30 8.76 -10.67
CA VAL A 137 -1.22 8.10 -9.93
C VAL A 137 -0.41 9.15 -9.17
N ALA A 138 -0.01 8.84 -7.94
CA ALA A 138 0.90 9.68 -7.16
C ALA A 138 1.99 8.83 -6.51
N GLU A 139 3.25 9.20 -6.71
CA GLU A 139 4.40 8.46 -6.16
C GLU A 139 4.41 8.44 -4.62
N ARG A 140 3.93 9.52 -3.98
CA ARG A 140 3.85 9.64 -2.52
C ARG A 140 2.97 8.58 -1.87
N VAL A 141 2.02 8.03 -2.63
CA VAL A 141 1.14 6.95 -2.18
C VAL A 141 1.89 5.61 -2.15
N LEU A 142 2.91 5.45 -3.00
CA LEU A 142 3.70 4.21 -3.11
C LEU A 142 4.77 4.07 -2.04
N TYR A 143 5.09 5.11 -1.27
CA TYR A 143 6.13 5.04 -0.22
C TYR A 143 5.76 4.10 0.94
N THR A 144 4.51 4.10 1.40
CA THR A 144 4.10 3.16 2.45
C THR A 144 4.01 1.72 1.90
N PRO A 145 3.38 1.47 0.74
CA PRO A 145 3.41 0.15 0.11
C PRO A 145 4.80 -0.39 -0.21
N SER A 146 5.77 0.46 -0.58
CA SER A 146 7.13 0.01 -0.88
C SER A 146 7.85 -0.54 0.34
N LEU A 147 7.60 0.00 1.54
CA LEU A 147 8.10 -0.58 2.79
C LEU A 147 7.57 -2.01 3.00
N GLY A 148 6.29 -2.24 2.72
CA GLY A 148 5.68 -3.58 2.79
C GLY A 148 6.27 -4.53 1.76
N PHE A 149 6.51 -4.05 0.54
CA PHE A 149 7.13 -4.80 -0.53
C PHE A 149 8.58 -5.21 -0.21
N CYS A 150 9.40 -4.28 0.28
CA CYS A 150 10.78 -4.57 0.71
C CYS A 150 10.82 -5.59 1.84
N LEU A 151 9.90 -5.50 2.82
CA LEU A 151 9.81 -6.46 3.93
C LEU A 151 9.45 -7.86 3.41
N LEU A 152 8.53 -7.96 2.45
CA LEU A 152 8.13 -9.22 1.84
C LEU A 152 9.27 -9.87 1.05
N ILE A 153 10.03 -9.09 0.27
CA ILE A 153 11.23 -9.59 -0.43
C ILE A 153 12.29 -10.09 0.56
N GLY A 154 12.56 -9.33 1.63
CA GLY A 154 13.53 -9.72 2.65
C GLY A 154 13.19 -11.07 3.30
N LEU A 155 11.92 -11.25 3.71
CA LEU A 155 11.43 -12.51 4.27
C LEU A 155 11.49 -13.66 3.25
N GLY A 156 11.18 -13.39 1.98
CA GLY A 156 11.28 -14.38 0.91
C GLY A 156 12.73 -14.85 0.69
N PHE A 157 13.68 -13.92 0.73
CA PHE A 157 15.10 -14.19 0.55
C PHE A 157 15.70 -14.97 1.74
N GLU A 158 15.29 -14.63 2.97
CA GLU A 158 15.68 -15.34 4.20
C GLU A 158 15.28 -16.82 4.12
N ASN A 159 14.04 -17.09 3.67
CA ASN A 159 13.55 -18.45 3.49
C ASN A 159 14.28 -19.21 2.37
N LEU A 160 14.64 -18.52 1.28
CA LEU A 160 15.29 -19.14 0.13
C LEU A 160 16.75 -19.53 0.40
N ILE A 161 17.47 -18.72 1.19
CA ILE A 161 18.89 -18.92 1.48
C ILE A 161 19.10 -19.70 2.78
N GLY A 162 18.07 -19.84 3.62
CA GLY A 162 18.16 -20.53 4.91
C GLY A 162 19.05 -19.80 5.92
N LEU A 163 19.56 -18.62 5.59
CA LEU A 163 20.22 -17.71 6.52
C LEU A 163 19.14 -17.14 7.42
N LYS A 164 19.01 -17.65 8.64
CA LYS A 164 18.26 -16.98 9.72
C LYS A 164 18.95 -15.64 10.03
N PHE A 165 18.64 -14.61 9.26
CA PHE A 165 19.28 -13.31 9.40
C PHE A 165 18.62 -12.59 10.58
N VAL A 166 19.29 -12.69 11.72
CA VAL A 166 19.07 -11.88 12.93
C VAL A 166 17.80 -12.25 13.69
N GLN A 167 17.92 -13.30 14.49
CA GLN A 167 17.31 -13.28 15.80
C GLN A 167 17.83 -12.04 16.54
N THR A 168 16.97 -11.04 16.69
CA THR A 168 17.19 -9.84 17.51
C THR A 168 17.34 -10.26 18.97
N ASN A 169 18.50 -10.83 19.32
CA ASN A 169 18.97 -11.05 20.68
C ASN A 169 19.42 -9.72 21.29
N THR A 170 18.60 -8.69 21.23
CA THR A 170 18.86 -7.40 21.84
C THR A 170 17.55 -6.81 22.34
N MET A 171 17.01 -7.36 23.44
CA MET A 171 16.31 -6.62 24.52
C MET A 171 15.59 -7.49 25.58
N THR A 172 15.91 -8.78 25.74
CA THR A 172 15.46 -9.54 26.94
C THR A 172 16.58 -10.26 27.70
N SER A 173 17.82 -10.31 27.20
CA SER A 173 18.93 -10.95 27.92
C SER A 173 19.58 -10.04 28.98
N SER A 174 19.55 -8.70 28.83
CA SER A 174 20.18 -7.80 29.82
C SER A 174 19.36 -7.59 31.10
N LYS A 175 18.03 -7.77 31.09
CA LYS A 175 17.21 -7.60 32.31
C LYS A 175 17.09 -8.85 33.20
N SER A 176 17.38 -10.05 32.67
CA SER A 176 17.29 -11.29 33.48
C SER A 176 18.61 -11.66 34.18
N SER A 177 19.74 -11.18 33.67
CA SER A 177 21.07 -11.51 34.18
C SER A 177 21.59 -10.50 35.23
N GLU A 178 21.17 -9.23 35.20
CA GLU A 178 21.53 -8.24 36.23
C GLU A 178 20.69 -8.38 37.51
N VAL A 179 19.39 -8.68 37.41
CA VAL A 179 18.52 -8.84 38.61
C VAL A 179 18.91 -10.06 39.44
N LYS A 180 19.45 -11.13 38.82
CA LYS A 180 19.94 -12.30 39.57
C LYS A 180 21.32 -12.14 40.19
N LYS A 181 22.10 -11.12 39.79
CA LYS A 181 23.42 -10.85 40.39
C LYS A 181 23.36 -9.89 41.58
N VAL A 182 22.30 -9.09 41.70
CA VAL A 182 22.10 -8.14 42.81
C VAL A 182 21.40 -8.78 44.03
N CYS A 183 20.67 -9.89 43.84
CA CYS A 183 19.99 -10.61 44.93
C CYS A 183 20.76 -11.84 45.44
N ARG A 184 22.09 -11.86 45.37
CA ARG A 184 22.91 -12.92 45.96
C ARG A 184 24.02 -12.37 46.83
#